data_AF-A0A7S3W3Z8-F1
#
_entry.id   AF-A0A7S3W3Z8-F1
#
_cell.length_a   1.000
_cell.length_b   1.000
_cell.length_c   1.000
_cell.angle_alpha   90.00
_cell.angle_beta   90.00
_cell.angle_gamma   90.00
#
_symmetry.space_group_name_H-M   'P 1'
#
loop_
_entity.id
_entity.type
_entity.pdbx_description
1 polymer ?
#
loop_
_entity_poly.entity_id
_entity_poly.type
_entity_poly.pdbx_seq_one_letter_code
_entity_poly.pdbx_strand_id
1 'polypeptide(L)'
;NKPSLFDDSPLASTMERILSDGNLTEWLRPATFGSVDMGTGDYLTFDQSNITHDEIITAAKCSASIPGVFPPTYFKGKYMMDGGTVYNANIVSGITMCEDLGFDQEDIVVDVYNCGSVNVQ
;
A
#
# COMPACT_ATOMS: atom_id res chain seq x y z
N ASN A 1 12.96 7.77 23.61
CA ASN A 1 12.50 6.58 22.85
C ASN A 1 12.20 6.99 21.42
N LYS A 2 13.06 6.62 20.47
CA LYS A 2 12.73 6.70 19.04
C LYS A 2 12.05 5.38 18.68
N PRO A 3 10.78 5.36 18.27
CA PRO A 3 10.03 4.13 18.02
C PRO A 3 10.45 3.39 16.74
N SER A 4 11.42 3.91 15.96
CA SER A 4 11.87 3.30 14.71
C SER A 4 13.40 3.26 14.58
N LEU A 5 13.89 2.33 13.77
CA LEU A 5 15.31 2.17 13.44
C LEU A 5 15.75 3.14 12.33
N PHE A 6 14.85 3.45 11.40
CA PHE A 6 15.11 4.34 10.25
C PHE A 6 14.07 5.46 10.12
N ASP A 7 14.49 6.54 9.44
CA ASP A 7 13.65 7.66 9.01
C ASP A 7 12.94 7.30 7.70
N ASP A 8 11.66 7.63 7.60
CA ASP A 8 10.78 7.36 6.45
C ASP A 8 10.73 8.54 5.45
N SER A 9 11.43 9.66 5.72
CA SER A 9 11.54 10.79 4.79
C SER A 9 12.07 10.44 3.38
N PRO A 10 12.98 9.47 3.17
CA PRO A 10 13.43 9.08 1.83
C PRO A 10 12.32 8.48 0.97
N LEU A 11 11.36 7.77 1.59
CA LEU A 11 10.21 7.20 0.88
C LEU A 11 9.29 8.30 0.36
N ALA A 12 8.91 9.24 1.23
CA ALA A 12 8.04 10.36 0.88
C ALA A 12 8.63 11.20 -0.27
N SER A 13 9.90 11.61 -0.13
CA SER A 13 10.60 12.42 -1.14
C SER A 13 10.75 11.69 -2.49
N THR A 14 10.98 10.37 -2.46
CA THR A 14 11.06 9.57 -3.70
C THR A 14 9.70 9.49 -4.40
N MET A 15 8.61 9.27 -3.64
CA MET A 15 7.27 9.22 -4.22
C MET A 15 6.82 10.59 -4.76
N GLU A 16 7.06 11.67 -4.02
CA GLU A 16 6.77 13.04 -4.47
C GLU A 16 7.49 13.35 -5.79
N ARG A 17 8.77 12.97 -5.89
CA ARG A 17 9.55 13.13 -7.13
C ARG A 17 8.94 12.34 -8.28
N ILE A 18 8.59 11.07 -8.09
CA ILE A 18 8.02 10.22 -9.15
C ILE A 18 6.68 10.80 -9.65
N LEU A 19 5.80 11.22 -8.74
CA LEU A 19 4.51 11.80 -9.10
C LEU A 19 4.66 13.13 -9.83
N SER A 20 5.61 13.97 -9.38
CA SER A 20 5.90 15.26 -10.01
C SER A 20 6.53 15.11 -11.39
N ASP A 21 7.54 14.24 -11.53
CA ASP A 21 8.24 14.00 -12.81
C ASP A 21 7.30 13.39 -13.86
N GLY A 22 6.34 12.57 -13.42
CA GLY A 22 5.33 11.96 -14.28
C GLY A 22 4.14 12.86 -14.61
N ASN A 23 4.05 14.06 -14.02
CA ASN A 23 2.84 14.91 -14.06
C ASN A 23 1.55 14.12 -13.78
N LEU A 24 1.64 13.19 -12.82
CA LEU A 24 0.53 12.32 -12.45
C LEU A 24 -0.37 13.09 -11.50
N THR A 25 -1.50 13.57 -12.01
CA THR A 25 -2.53 14.28 -11.23
C THR A 25 -3.78 13.44 -11.01
N GLU A 26 -3.85 12.27 -11.64
CA GLU A 26 -4.96 11.34 -11.58
C GLU A 26 -4.48 9.89 -11.60
N TRP A 27 -5.36 8.98 -11.21
CA TRP A 27 -5.09 7.55 -11.24
C TRP A 27 -5.06 7.06 -12.68
N LEU A 28 -3.90 6.60 -13.14
CA LEU A 28 -3.78 5.97 -14.46
C LEU A 28 -4.36 4.55 -14.50
N ARG A 29 -4.35 3.88 -13.34
CA ARG A 29 -4.86 2.53 -13.16
C ARG A 29 -5.44 2.37 -11.75
N PRO A 30 -6.47 1.53 -11.59
CA PRO A 30 -6.90 1.09 -10.28
C PRO A 30 -5.75 0.46 -9.50
N ALA A 31 -5.60 0.88 -8.24
CA ALA A 31 -4.62 0.29 -7.33
C ALA A 31 -5.19 0.27 -5.91
N THR A 32 -4.68 -0.66 -5.11
CA THR A 32 -5.04 -0.84 -3.71
C THR A 32 -3.79 -0.98 -2.85
N PHE A 33 -3.78 -0.34 -1.69
CA PHE A 33 -2.69 -0.38 -0.71
C PHE A 33 -3.20 -1.01 0.58
N GLY A 34 -2.57 -2.10 1.03
CA GLY A 34 -2.93 -2.78 2.27
C GLY A 34 -2.23 -2.20 3.49
N SER A 35 -2.93 -2.00 4.59
CA SER A 35 -2.37 -1.54 5.87
C SER A 35 -3.14 -2.15 7.04
N VAL A 36 -2.55 -2.14 8.23
CA VAL A 36 -3.20 -2.65 9.45
C VAL A 36 -3.37 -1.53 10.46
N ASP A 37 -4.58 -1.40 11.02
CA ASP A 37 -4.84 -0.49 12.14
C ASP A 37 -4.22 -1.07 13.43
N MET A 38 -3.30 -0.35 14.05
CA MET A 38 -2.64 -0.77 15.29
C MET A 38 -3.58 -0.81 16.50
N GLY A 39 -4.68 -0.04 16.48
CA GLY A 39 -5.63 0.04 17.59
C GLY A 39 -6.55 -1.16 17.65
N THR A 40 -6.99 -1.66 16.50
CA THR A 40 -7.96 -2.77 16.40
C THR A 40 -7.35 -4.07 15.87
N GLY A 41 -6.24 -4.00 15.14
CA GLY A 41 -5.65 -5.12 14.41
C GLY A 41 -6.32 -5.39 13.06
N ASP A 42 -7.24 -4.54 12.63
CA ASP A 42 -7.99 -4.74 11.38
C ASP A 42 -7.13 -4.44 10.15
N TYR A 43 -7.25 -5.29 9.13
CA TYR A 43 -6.67 -5.05 7.82
C TYR A 43 -7.57 -4.12 7.00
N LEU A 44 -7.00 -3.03 6.52
CA LEU A 44 -7.66 -1.97 5.78
C LEU A 44 -6.99 -1.80 4.42
N THR A 45 -7.80 -1.57 3.38
CA THR A 45 -7.33 -1.27 2.03
C THR A 45 -7.61 0.18 1.68
N PHE A 46 -6.63 0.84 1.08
CA PHE A 46 -6.76 2.18 0.53
C PHE A 46 -6.77 2.13 -0.99
N ASP A 47 -7.77 2.72 -1.60
CA ASP A 47 -7.96 2.74 -3.05
C ASP A 47 -8.70 4.01 -3.48
N GLN A 48 -8.94 4.12 -4.78
CA GLN A 48 -9.57 5.28 -5.42
C GLN A 48 -10.96 5.64 -4.86
N SER A 49 -11.66 4.70 -4.22
CA SER A 49 -12.98 4.93 -3.64
C SER A 49 -12.91 5.64 -2.29
N ASN A 50 -11.79 5.54 -1.58
CA ASN A 50 -11.67 5.95 -0.18
C ASN A 50 -10.53 6.92 0.12
N ILE A 51 -9.62 7.17 -0.84
CA ILE A 51 -8.57 8.19 -0.75
C ILE A 51 -8.53 9.10 -1.97
N THR A 52 -8.08 10.34 -1.76
CA THR A 52 -7.80 11.28 -2.87
C THR A 52 -6.42 11.02 -3.48
N HIS A 53 -6.15 11.61 -4.65
CA HIS A 53 -4.85 11.49 -5.31
C HIS A 53 -3.68 11.98 -4.42
N ASP A 54 -3.87 13.10 -3.73
CA ASP A 54 -2.85 13.67 -2.83
C ASP A 54 -2.57 12.77 -1.61
N GLU A 55 -3.52 11.88 -1.27
CA GLU A 55 -3.40 10.93 -0.16
C GLU A 55 -2.63 9.65 -0.56
N ILE A 56 -2.31 9.43 -1.84
CA ILE A 56 -1.63 8.21 -2.34
C ILE A 56 -0.29 8.00 -1.63
N ILE A 57 0.52 9.07 -1.47
CA ILE A 57 1.81 8.99 -0.79
C ILE A 57 1.60 8.51 0.65
N THR A 58 0.60 9.07 1.34
CA THR A 58 0.32 8.70 2.73
C THR A 58 -0.19 7.26 2.84
N ALA A 59 -1.03 6.81 1.90
CA ALA A 59 -1.51 5.44 1.85
C ALA A 59 -0.38 4.43 1.59
N ALA A 60 0.52 4.73 0.65
CA ALA A 60 1.70 3.91 0.39
C ALA A 60 2.65 3.87 1.61
N LYS A 61 2.83 5.01 2.29
CA LYS A 61 3.59 5.07 3.55
C LYS A 61 2.98 4.19 4.64
N CYS A 62 1.65 4.22 4.82
CA CYS A 62 0.97 3.32 5.75
C CYS A 62 1.29 1.86 5.44
N SER A 63 1.23 1.49 4.16
CA SER A 63 1.49 0.13 3.69
C SER A 63 2.93 -0.33 3.91
N ALA A 64 3.91 0.59 3.87
CA ALA A 64 5.34 0.30 4.04
C ALA A 64 5.87 0.55 5.47
N SER A 65 5.01 0.89 6.44
CA SER A 65 5.39 1.22 7.82
C SER A 65 5.69 -0.05 8.65
N ILE A 66 6.77 -0.76 8.33
CA ILE A 66 7.12 -2.05 8.96
C ILE A 66 7.39 -1.85 10.46
N PRO A 67 6.65 -2.53 11.36
CA PRO A 67 6.84 -2.39 12.80
C PRO A 67 8.28 -2.66 13.25
N GLY A 68 8.83 -1.74 14.04
CA GLY A 68 10.20 -1.81 14.56
C GLY A 68 11.29 -1.35 13.58
N VAL A 69 11.00 -1.26 12.28
CA VAL A 69 11.91 -0.71 11.27
C VAL A 69 11.59 0.76 11.02
N PHE A 70 10.33 1.05 10.69
CA PHE A 70 9.80 2.38 10.39
C PHE A 70 8.74 2.79 11.43
N PRO A 71 8.54 4.10 11.67
CA PRO A 71 7.51 4.55 12.58
C PRO A 71 6.12 4.27 11.98
N PRO A 72 5.09 4.02 12.80
CA PRO A 72 3.73 3.89 12.31
C PRO A 72 3.24 5.22 11.73
N THR A 73 2.47 5.13 10.65
CA THR A 73 1.92 6.31 9.96
C THR A 73 0.54 6.64 10.52
N TYR A 74 0.33 7.88 10.97
CA TYR A 74 -1.00 8.32 11.39
C TYR A 74 -1.81 8.79 10.18
N PHE A 75 -2.95 8.14 9.92
CA PHE A 75 -3.80 8.44 8.78
C PHE A 75 -5.28 8.20 9.11
N LYS A 76 -6.15 9.13 8.68
CA LYS A 76 -7.61 9.13 8.92
C LYS A 76 -8.03 8.78 10.36
N GLY A 77 -7.31 9.30 11.35
CA GLY A 77 -7.64 9.11 12.76
C GLY A 77 -7.06 7.84 13.41
N LYS A 78 -6.29 7.05 12.67
CA LYS A 78 -5.75 5.75 13.09
C LYS A 78 -4.24 5.71 12.94
N TYR A 79 -3.58 4.88 13.75
CA TYR A 79 -2.17 4.55 13.55
C TYR A 79 -2.09 3.29 12.70
N MET A 80 -1.47 3.42 11.54
CA MET A 80 -1.37 2.37 10.54
C MET A 80 0.04 1.80 10.54
N MET A 81 0.12 0.49 10.34
CA MET A 81 1.37 -0.23 10.13
C MET A 81 1.29 -1.10 8.86
N ASP A 82 2.46 -1.63 8.48
CA ASP A 82 2.65 -2.42 7.27
C ASP A 82 1.61 -3.53 7.08
N GLY A 83 1.01 -3.58 5.89
CA GLY A 83 0.00 -4.57 5.52
C GLY A 83 0.55 -5.99 5.45
N GLY A 84 1.85 -6.13 5.16
CA GLY A 84 2.58 -7.39 5.11
C GLY A 84 2.63 -8.13 6.43
N THR A 85 2.36 -7.45 7.55
CA THR A 85 2.19 -8.08 8.87
C THR A 85 1.01 -9.07 8.91
N VAL A 86 0.01 -8.91 8.03
CA VAL A 86 -1.14 -9.83 7.90
C VAL A 86 -1.14 -10.49 6.52
N TYR A 87 -0.99 -9.70 5.44
CA TYR A 87 -0.97 -10.18 4.06
C TYR A 87 0.26 -9.68 3.32
N ASN A 88 1.26 -10.56 3.14
CA ASN A 88 2.50 -10.22 2.43
C ASN A 88 2.27 -9.89 0.94
N ALA A 89 1.37 -10.62 0.26
CA ALA A 89 0.97 -10.34 -1.11
C ALA A 89 -0.56 -10.40 -1.21
N ASN A 90 -1.21 -9.24 -1.13
CA ASN A 90 -2.66 -9.14 -1.21
C ASN A 90 -3.17 -9.14 -2.65
N ILE A 91 -3.08 -10.32 -3.30
CA ILE A 91 -3.55 -10.52 -4.68
C ILE A 91 -5.08 -10.44 -4.76
N VAL A 92 -5.77 -10.93 -3.72
CA VAL A 92 -7.24 -11.05 -3.70
C VAL A 92 -7.90 -9.69 -3.87
N SER A 93 -7.45 -8.65 -3.16
CA SER A 93 -8.03 -7.31 -3.31
C SER A 93 -7.87 -6.73 -4.71
N GLY A 94 -6.81 -7.11 -5.45
CA GLY A 94 -6.64 -6.73 -6.85
C GLY A 94 -7.65 -7.42 -7.78
N ILE A 95 -7.88 -8.72 -7.58
CA ILE A 95 -8.87 -9.49 -8.35
C ILE A 95 -10.27 -8.95 -8.09
N THR A 96 -10.65 -8.80 -6.81
CA THR A 96 -11.97 -8.28 -6.43
C THR A 96 -12.21 -6.88 -7.01
N MET A 97 -11.18 -6.03 -7.07
CA MET A 97 -11.30 -4.72 -7.71
C MET A 97 -11.60 -4.83 -9.22
N CYS A 98 -11.04 -5.80 -9.93
CA CYS A 98 -11.38 -6.04 -11.33
C CYS A 98 -12.81 -6.59 -11.50
N GLU A 99 -13.23 -7.51 -10.64
CA GLU A 99 -14.60 -8.05 -10.63
C GLU A 99 -15.63 -6.93 -10.36
N ASP A 100 -15.36 -6.04 -9.40
CA ASP A 100 -16.21 -4.90 -9.06
C ASP A 100 -16.33 -3.88 -10.21
N LEU A 101 -15.32 -3.81 -11.09
CA LEU A 101 -15.35 -3.03 -12.33
C LEU A 101 -16.13 -3.73 -13.46
N GLY A 102 -16.58 -4.96 -13.25
CA GLY A 102 -17.40 -5.73 -14.18
C GLY A 102 -16.60 -6.56 -15.19
N PHE A 103 -15.32 -6.83 -14.94
CA PHE A 103 -14.54 -7.74 -15.77
C PHE A 103 -14.87 -9.20 -15.45
N ASP A 104 -14.97 -10.02 -16.48
CA ASP A 104 -15.14 -11.47 -16.32
C ASP A 104 -13.82 -12.10 -15.85
N GLN A 105 -13.91 -13.15 -15.01
CA GLN A 105 -12.72 -13.77 -14.41
C GLN A 105 -11.72 -14.31 -15.44
N GLU A 106 -12.19 -14.73 -16.62
CA GLU A 106 -11.33 -15.22 -17.70
C GLU A 106 -10.46 -14.13 -18.33
N ASP A 107 -10.83 -12.85 -18.15
CA ASP A 107 -10.08 -11.69 -18.63
C ASP A 107 -9.10 -11.13 -17.57
N ILE A 108 -9.12 -11.66 -16.34
CA ILE A 108 -8.25 -11.20 -15.24
C ILE A 108 -6.92 -11.96 -15.28
N VAL A 109 -5.86 -11.28 -15.73
CA VAL A 109 -4.48 -11.79 -15.72
C VAL A 109 -3.72 -11.19 -14.54
N VAL A 110 -3.08 -12.04 -13.73
CA VAL A 110 -2.33 -11.62 -12.53
C VAL A 110 -0.84 -11.87 -12.70
N ASP A 111 -0.07 -10.79 -12.74
CA ASP A 111 1.40 -10.82 -12.68
C ASP A 111 1.86 -10.52 -11.25
N VAL A 112 2.73 -11.37 -10.68
CA VAL A 112 3.23 -11.21 -9.31
C VAL A 112 4.75 -11.01 -9.31
N TYR A 113 5.19 -9.87 -8.77
CA TYR A 113 6.61 -9.59 -8.53
C TYR A 113 6.93 -9.80 -7.05
N ASN A 114 7.67 -10.85 -6.73
CA ASN A 114 8.13 -11.13 -5.37
C ASN A 114 9.61 -10.71 -5.22
N CYS A 115 9.87 -9.75 -4.32
CA CYS A 115 11.21 -9.21 -4.08
C CYS A 115 11.98 -9.93 -2.94
N GLY A 116 11.59 -11.15 -2.57
CA GLY A 116 12.30 -12.01 -1.63
C GLY A 116 13.16 -13.08 -2.30
N SER A 117 14.12 -13.64 -1.56
CA SER A 117 14.91 -14.80 -2.01
C SER A 117 13.99 -16.02 -2.15
N VAL A 118 13.81 -16.52 -3.36
CA VAL A 118 13.17 -17.83 -3.59
C VAL A 118 14.17 -18.91 -3.20
N ASN A 119 14.07 -19.47 -1.98
CA ASN A 119 14.65 -20.78 -1.72
C ASN A 119 13.69 -21.81 -2.32
N VAL A 120 13.91 -22.14 -3.59
CA VAL A 120 13.32 -23.33 -4.19
C VAL A 120 14.05 -24.52 -3.56
N GLN A 121 13.42 -25.18 -2.58
CA GLN A 121 13.80 -26.55 -2.20
C GLN A 121 13.07 -27.53 -3.10
#